data_AF-A0A9D0XPH0-F1
#
_entry.id   AF-A0A9D0XPH0-F1
#
_cell.length_a   1.000
_cell.length_b   1.000
_cell.length_c   1.000
_cell.angle_alpha   90.00
_cell.angle_beta   90.00
_cell.angle_gamma   90.00
#
_symmetry.space_group_name_H-M   'P 1'
#
loop_
_entity.id
_entity.type
_entity.pdbx_description
1 polymer ?
#
loop_
_entity_poly.entity_id
_entity_poly.type
_entity_poly.pdbx_seq_one_letter_code
_entity_poly.pdbx_strand_id
1 'polypeptide(L)'
;MINVPLDYLPMELVVEERLSSLLRAMLRRCRAALARQQWALAERYAANAKEAAQGGSDWPVGYALSLIHLADVYRSSLRLGRALEYNEEAQLTLDKQPGPKYYHNRAVANYALGLTHHALGNDTKAAEWYDRASDLFRRAARHWAWENAPDRQEQCEQALRWIESLNRSLEEWVDVLQEEPLCASIWIPIFQRNTGGEMEPRLFCLPATLRRRGGTLRIGGRTYHVLPPTVDPHEMEEERDLMIDFRVPYFAIEIGPDGAPDWLKELPIGWEEEEQKMWEKAVPRPGDVILVRGRCLGERGALEGVEVSGADFQGGRFIREEHGFRFIVERERIIGGRSEVERNALGQVVALLRPTSHPEEG
;
A
#
# COMPACT_ATOMS: atom_id res chain seq x y z
N MET A 1 -6.91 9.00 2.42
CA MET A 1 -6.37 7.87 3.23
C MET A 1 -5.36 7.11 2.38
N ILE A 2 -4.15 6.84 2.89
CA ILE A 2 -3.14 6.04 2.19
C ILE A 2 -3.17 4.60 2.70
N ASN A 3 -3.25 3.64 1.79
CA ASN A 3 -2.99 2.25 2.13
C ASN A 3 -1.48 2.01 2.07
N VAL A 4 -0.80 2.08 3.21
CA VAL A 4 0.66 1.86 3.27
C VAL A 4 0.93 0.36 3.18
N PRO A 5 1.75 -0.10 2.23
CA PRO A 5 2.15 -1.50 2.12
C PRO A 5 2.82 -1.98 3.41
N LEU A 6 2.65 -3.27 3.78
CA LEU A 6 3.11 -3.79 5.07
C LEU A 6 4.61 -3.55 5.28
N ASP A 7 5.45 -3.83 4.28
CA ASP A 7 6.91 -3.68 4.37
C ASP A 7 7.37 -2.23 4.52
N TYR A 8 6.48 -1.27 4.21
CA TYR A 8 6.71 0.17 4.35
C TYR A 8 5.97 0.77 5.54
N LEU A 9 5.36 -0.05 6.41
CA LEU A 9 4.87 0.43 7.69
C LEU A 9 6.07 0.86 8.55
N PRO A 10 5.99 2.01 9.26
CA PRO A 10 7.03 2.43 10.17
C PRO A 10 7.51 1.32 11.11
N MET A 11 6.61 0.51 11.65
CA MET A 11 6.96 -0.60 12.54
C MET A 11 7.77 -1.72 11.87
N GLU A 12 7.71 -1.89 10.54
CA GLU A 12 8.55 -2.86 9.82
C GLU A 12 9.93 -2.27 9.49
N LEU A 13 10.01 -0.94 9.36
CA LEU A 13 11.25 -0.25 9.03
C LEU A 13 12.18 -0.02 10.23
N VAL A 14 11.74 -0.21 11.47
CA VAL A 14 12.60 0.06 12.65
C VAL A 14 13.74 -0.95 12.82
N VAL A 15 14.91 -0.45 13.26
CA VAL A 15 16.07 -1.27 13.60
C VAL A 15 16.05 -1.62 15.09
N GLU A 16 16.00 -2.93 15.40
CA GLU A 16 15.82 -3.47 16.76
C GLU A 16 17.08 -4.10 17.39
N GLU A 17 18.25 -3.99 16.77
CA GLU A 17 19.47 -4.74 17.15
C GLU A 17 19.89 -4.57 18.61
N ARG A 18 19.51 -3.44 19.22
CA ARG A 18 19.89 -3.07 20.59
C ARG A 18 18.81 -3.35 21.62
N LEU A 19 17.71 -3.99 21.21
CA LEU A 19 16.60 -4.34 22.08
C LEU A 19 16.80 -5.72 22.72
N SER A 20 16.37 -5.84 23.97
CA SER A 20 16.26 -7.12 24.66
C SER A 20 15.44 -8.14 23.86
N SER A 21 15.75 -9.43 24.05
CA SER A 21 15.01 -10.52 23.39
C SER A 21 13.52 -10.51 23.74
N LEU A 22 13.19 -10.11 24.97
CA LEU A 22 11.82 -9.94 25.43
C LEU A 22 11.08 -8.88 24.62
N LEU A 23 11.68 -7.70 24.47
CA LEU A 23 11.05 -6.59 23.77
C LEU A 23 10.87 -6.92 22.28
N ARG A 24 11.90 -7.48 21.62
CA ARG A 24 11.79 -7.95 20.23
C ARG A 24 10.68 -8.98 20.04
N ALA A 25 10.52 -9.90 20.99
CA ALA A 25 9.46 -10.90 20.93
C ALA A 25 8.05 -10.26 21.03
N MET A 26 7.89 -9.23 21.87
CA MET A 26 6.63 -8.49 21.98
C MET A 26 6.32 -7.71 20.69
N LEU A 27 7.29 -6.98 20.16
CA LEU A 27 7.13 -6.21 18.92
C LEU A 27 6.82 -7.10 17.71
N ARG A 28 7.51 -8.25 17.58
CA ARG A 28 7.18 -9.25 16.57
C ARG A 28 5.75 -9.79 16.69
N ARG A 29 5.28 -10.03 17.92
CA ARG A 29 3.89 -10.47 18.17
C ARG A 29 2.88 -9.37 17.84
N CYS A 30 3.23 -8.10 18.06
CA CYS A 30 2.44 -6.96 17.63
C CYS A 30 2.27 -6.96 16.11
N ARG A 31 3.37 -6.99 15.35
CA ARG A 31 3.33 -7.06 13.87
C ARG A 31 2.49 -8.23 13.37
N ALA A 32 2.71 -9.41 13.93
CA ALA A 32 1.97 -10.62 13.60
C ALA A 32 0.46 -10.49 13.89
N ALA A 33 0.08 -9.85 15.00
CA ALA A 33 -1.33 -9.57 15.31
C ALA A 33 -1.92 -8.51 14.37
N LEU A 34 -1.16 -7.47 14.02
CA LEU A 34 -1.57 -6.43 13.10
C LEU A 34 -1.81 -6.96 11.68
N ALA A 35 -0.90 -7.79 11.17
CA ALA A 35 -1.05 -8.48 9.90
C ALA A 35 -2.32 -9.37 9.88
N ARG A 36 -2.73 -9.88 11.06
CA ARG A 36 -3.98 -10.63 11.24
C ARG A 36 -5.21 -9.76 11.53
N GLN A 37 -5.07 -8.44 11.48
CA GLN A 37 -6.10 -7.46 11.84
C GLN A 37 -6.65 -7.63 13.26
N GLN A 38 -5.87 -8.22 14.17
CA GLN A 38 -6.22 -8.41 15.57
C GLN A 38 -5.83 -7.16 16.37
N TRP A 39 -6.49 -6.04 16.11
CA TRP A 39 -6.11 -4.71 16.60
C TRP A 39 -5.91 -4.65 18.11
N ALA A 40 -6.86 -5.19 18.89
CA ALA A 40 -6.77 -5.21 20.35
C ALA A 40 -5.59 -6.04 20.87
N LEU A 41 -5.24 -7.12 20.18
CA LEU A 41 -4.10 -7.95 20.55
C LEU A 41 -2.78 -7.28 20.18
N ALA A 42 -2.71 -6.64 19.01
CA ALA A 42 -1.56 -5.86 18.58
C ALA A 42 -1.30 -4.68 19.53
N GLU A 43 -2.35 -3.92 19.87
CA GLU A 43 -2.32 -2.83 20.85
C GLU A 43 -1.77 -3.32 22.19
N ARG A 44 -2.27 -4.46 22.69
CA ARG A 44 -1.78 -5.04 23.94
C ARG A 44 -0.30 -5.40 23.89
N TYR A 45 0.17 -6.01 22.79
CA TYR A 45 1.60 -6.35 22.67
C TYR A 45 2.49 -5.11 22.64
N ALA A 46 2.10 -4.07 21.89
CA ALA A 46 2.86 -2.83 21.81
C ALA A 46 2.80 -2.02 23.12
N ALA A 47 1.67 -2.03 23.83
CA ALA A 47 1.52 -1.40 25.14
C ALA A 47 2.41 -2.09 26.20
N ASN A 48 2.40 -3.42 26.25
CA ASN A 48 3.28 -4.17 27.14
C ASN A 48 4.77 -3.95 26.81
N ALA A 49 5.11 -3.84 25.51
CA ALA A 49 6.46 -3.50 25.07
C ALA A 49 6.88 -2.10 25.56
N LYS A 50 5.98 -1.11 25.43
CA LYS A 50 6.19 0.26 25.92
C LYS A 50 6.46 0.27 27.43
N GLU A 51 5.61 -0.39 28.21
CA GLU A 51 5.75 -0.49 29.67
C GLU A 51 7.04 -1.20 30.08
N ALA A 52 7.39 -2.31 29.42
CA ALA A 52 8.62 -3.06 29.72
C ALA A 52 9.89 -2.27 29.39
N ALA A 53 9.86 -1.42 28.36
CA ALA A 53 10.98 -0.57 28.01
C ALA A 53 11.11 0.65 28.93
N GLN A 54 10.03 1.07 29.60
CA GLN A 54 10.01 2.24 30.47
C GLN A 54 10.83 1.98 31.74
N GLY A 55 11.91 2.74 31.93
CA GLY A 55 12.81 2.57 33.08
C GLY A 55 13.69 1.32 33.04
N GLY A 56 13.65 0.55 31.94
CA GLY A 56 14.49 -0.63 31.71
C GLY A 56 15.77 -0.33 30.93
N SER A 57 16.55 -1.37 30.64
CA SER A 57 17.79 -1.28 29.85
C SER A 57 17.55 -0.88 28.38
N ASP A 58 16.33 -1.09 27.88
CA ASP A 58 15.92 -0.72 26.53
C ASP A 58 15.53 0.77 26.42
N TRP A 59 15.45 1.50 27.53
CA TRP A 59 15.21 2.94 27.52
C TRP A 59 16.40 3.69 26.91
N PRO A 60 16.18 4.75 26.11
CA PRO A 60 14.90 5.27 25.62
C PRO A 60 14.47 4.70 24.26
N VAL A 61 15.32 3.93 23.59
CA VAL A 61 15.10 3.50 22.20
C VAL A 61 13.95 2.51 22.10
N GLY A 62 13.94 1.45 22.92
CA GLY A 62 12.87 0.45 22.94
C GLY A 62 11.50 1.03 23.27
N TYR A 63 11.48 2.07 24.11
CA TYR A 63 10.25 2.82 24.40
C TYR A 63 9.73 3.52 23.14
N ALA A 64 10.58 4.28 22.45
CA ALA A 64 10.20 4.96 21.21
C ALA A 64 9.78 3.98 20.10
N LEU A 65 10.45 2.83 19.96
CA LEU A 65 10.05 1.83 18.96
C LEU A 65 8.70 1.19 19.30
N SER A 66 8.40 1.01 20.58
CA SER A 66 7.08 0.53 21.03
C SER A 66 5.97 1.54 20.75
N LEU A 67 6.27 2.84 20.88
CA LEU A 67 5.37 3.93 20.51
C LEU A 67 5.07 3.94 19.01
N ILE A 68 6.06 3.74 18.14
CA ILE A 68 5.87 3.60 16.69
C ILE A 68 4.91 2.44 16.37
N HIS A 69 5.07 1.29 17.04
CA HIS A 69 4.16 0.15 16.86
C HIS A 69 2.73 0.48 17.31
N LEU A 70 2.56 1.14 18.47
CA LEU A 70 1.24 1.61 18.91
C LEU A 70 0.62 2.56 17.89
N ALA A 71 1.39 3.51 17.39
CA ALA A 71 0.91 4.47 16.41
C ALA A 71 0.46 3.81 15.11
N ASP A 72 1.17 2.79 14.63
CA ASP A 72 0.74 1.99 13.48
C ASP A 72 -0.56 1.24 13.77
N VAL A 73 -0.71 0.63 14.95
CA VAL A 73 -1.98 -0.02 15.36
C VAL A 73 -3.16 0.97 15.36
N TYR A 74 -2.95 2.16 15.90
CA TYR A 74 -3.99 3.19 15.93
C TYR A 74 -4.28 3.77 14.55
N ARG A 75 -3.27 3.93 13.68
CA ARG A 75 -3.48 4.36 12.30
C ARG A 75 -4.27 3.33 11.52
N SER A 76 -3.94 2.04 11.62
CA SER A 76 -4.67 0.96 10.98
C SER A 76 -6.11 0.79 11.48
N SER A 77 -6.40 1.22 12.71
CA SER A 77 -7.75 1.27 13.28
C SER A 77 -8.43 2.65 13.17
N LEU A 78 -7.87 3.56 12.35
CA LEU A 78 -8.39 4.91 12.07
C LEU A 78 -8.50 5.84 13.30
N ARG A 79 -7.78 5.54 14.38
CA ARG A 79 -7.70 6.35 15.61
C ARG A 79 -6.54 7.35 15.52
N LEU A 80 -6.60 8.24 14.52
CA LEU A 80 -5.46 9.08 14.11
C LEU A 80 -4.97 10.07 15.17
N GLY A 81 -5.83 10.55 16.07
CA GLY A 81 -5.39 11.40 17.20
C GLY A 81 -4.41 10.69 18.13
N ARG A 82 -4.69 9.42 18.47
CA ARG A 82 -3.76 8.60 19.28
C ARG A 82 -2.50 8.25 18.51
N ALA A 83 -2.63 7.97 17.22
CA ALA A 83 -1.46 7.71 16.37
C ALA A 83 -0.51 8.91 16.33
N LEU A 84 -1.05 10.13 16.25
CA LEU A 84 -0.28 11.37 16.28
C LEU A 84 0.45 11.56 17.61
N GLU A 85 -0.26 11.45 18.74
CA GLU A 85 0.32 11.56 20.10
C GLU A 85 1.55 10.65 20.26
N TYR A 86 1.42 9.37 19.88
CA TYR A 86 2.50 8.41 20.04
C TYR A 86 3.65 8.62 19.05
N ASN A 87 3.37 9.04 17.82
CA ASN A 87 4.42 9.35 16.85
C ASN A 87 5.21 10.61 17.24
N GLU A 88 4.54 11.64 17.78
CA GLU A 88 5.20 12.84 18.30
C GLU A 88 6.13 12.49 19.48
N GLU A 89 5.63 11.68 20.41
CA GLU A 89 6.43 11.23 21.56
C GLU A 89 7.62 10.35 21.13
N ALA A 90 7.42 9.44 20.17
CA ALA A 90 8.49 8.60 19.61
C ALA A 90 9.57 9.46 18.93
N GLN A 91 9.14 10.42 18.12
CA GLN A 91 10.05 11.34 17.42
C GLN A 91 10.86 12.17 18.42
N LEU A 92 10.22 12.79 19.41
CA LEU A 92 10.91 13.58 20.45
C LEU A 92 11.91 12.72 21.25
N THR A 93 11.58 11.46 21.49
CA THR A 93 12.45 10.53 22.23
C THR A 93 13.69 10.15 21.41
N LEU A 94 13.52 9.84 20.12
CA LEU A 94 14.60 9.47 19.21
C LEU A 94 15.45 10.67 18.79
N ASP A 95 14.86 11.85 18.69
CA ASP A 95 15.59 13.09 18.35
C ASP A 95 16.62 13.47 19.42
N LYS A 96 16.39 13.08 20.68
CA LYS A 96 17.37 13.24 21.75
C LYS A 96 18.57 12.28 21.68
N GLN A 97 18.56 11.26 20.81
CA GLN A 97 19.58 10.21 20.79
C GLN A 97 20.83 10.55 19.97
N PRO A 98 21.99 10.81 20.57
CA PRO A 98 23.15 11.31 19.84
C PRO A 98 23.78 10.25 18.93
N GLY A 99 24.15 10.68 17.72
CA GLY A 99 25.07 9.96 16.84
C GLY A 99 24.43 9.24 15.65
N PRO A 100 25.28 8.82 14.67
CA PRO A 100 24.81 8.33 13.38
C PRO A 100 23.99 7.04 13.41
N LYS A 101 24.29 6.16 14.37
CA LYS A 101 23.58 4.89 14.57
C LYS A 101 22.08 5.03 14.84
N TYR A 102 21.60 6.23 15.17
CA TYR A 102 20.17 6.50 15.39
C TYR A 102 19.51 7.24 14.22
N TYR A 103 20.26 7.64 13.17
CA TYR A 103 19.68 8.33 12.02
C TYR A 103 18.55 7.53 11.39
N HIS A 104 18.70 6.20 11.27
CA HIS A 104 17.66 5.33 10.72
C HIS A 104 16.36 5.41 11.51
N ASN A 105 16.38 5.10 12.81
CA ASN A 105 15.16 5.10 13.62
C ASN A 105 14.56 6.51 13.76
N ARG A 106 15.38 7.57 13.76
CA ARG A 106 14.89 8.95 13.66
C ARG A 106 14.18 9.20 12.33
N ALA A 107 14.72 8.72 11.21
CA ALA A 107 14.09 8.84 9.90
C ALA A 107 12.72 8.15 9.89
N VAL A 108 12.64 6.93 10.42
CA VAL A 108 11.39 6.17 10.56
C VAL A 108 10.36 6.93 11.40
N ALA A 109 10.75 7.56 12.50
CA ALA A 109 9.84 8.35 13.33
C ALA A 109 9.31 9.60 12.61
N ASN A 110 10.16 10.32 11.86
CA ASN A 110 9.71 11.43 11.02
C ASN A 110 8.77 10.95 9.91
N TYR A 111 9.09 9.83 9.28
CA TYR A 111 8.22 9.21 8.26
C TYR A 111 6.85 8.82 8.85
N ALA A 112 6.81 8.25 10.04
CA ALA A 112 5.56 7.90 10.74
C ALA A 112 4.69 9.14 11.02
N LEU A 113 5.31 10.28 11.38
CA LEU A 113 4.61 11.56 11.49
C LEU A 113 4.08 12.04 10.15
N GLY A 114 4.88 11.96 9.08
CA GLY A 114 4.46 12.30 7.73
C GLY A 114 3.21 11.52 7.31
N LEU A 115 3.23 10.19 7.47
CA LEU A 115 2.07 9.32 7.21
C LEU A 115 0.84 9.72 8.04
N THR A 116 1.04 10.10 9.30
CA THR A 116 -0.06 10.45 10.20
C THR A 116 -0.69 11.77 9.81
N HIS A 117 0.13 12.79 9.50
CA HIS A 117 -0.36 14.06 8.99
C HIS A 117 -1.07 13.92 7.64
N HIS A 118 -0.54 13.08 6.75
CA HIS A 118 -1.19 12.78 5.47
C HIS A 118 -2.53 12.07 5.69
N ALA A 119 -2.61 11.12 6.62
CA ALA A 119 -3.87 10.47 6.97
C ALA A 119 -4.90 11.44 7.60
N LEU A 120 -4.42 12.49 8.27
CA LEU A 120 -5.22 13.59 8.80
C LEU A 120 -5.59 14.65 7.75
N GLY A 121 -5.11 14.52 6.49
CA GLY A 121 -5.33 15.48 5.41
C GLY A 121 -4.51 16.77 5.55
N ASN A 122 -3.42 16.74 6.32
CA ASN A 122 -2.52 17.88 6.48
C ASN A 122 -1.27 17.70 5.60
N ASP A 123 -1.46 17.89 4.31
CA ASP A 123 -0.46 17.54 3.29
C ASP A 123 0.80 18.39 3.36
N THR A 124 0.69 19.69 3.71
CA THR A 124 1.85 20.56 3.92
C THR A 124 2.73 20.02 5.04
N LYS A 125 2.15 19.66 6.19
CA LYS A 125 2.92 19.04 7.27
C LYS A 125 3.45 17.67 6.90
N ALA A 126 2.68 16.88 6.15
CA ALA A 126 3.13 15.57 5.68
C ALA A 126 4.42 15.68 4.86
N ALA A 127 4.43 16.59 3.87
CA ALA A 127 5.60 16.87 3.04
C ALA A 127 6.81 17.33 3.86
N GLU A 128 6.62 18.27 4.81
CA GLU A 128 7.71 18.71 5.71
C GLU A 128 8.34 17.55 6.49
N TRP A 129 7.52 16.60 6.98
CA TRP A 129 8.00 15.44 7.72
C TRP A 129 8.65 14.39 6.81
N TYR A 130 8.13 14.19 5.60
CA TYR A 130 8.74 13.32 4.59
C TYR A 130 10.11 13.84 4.12
N ASP A 131 10.29 15.16 3.99
CA ASP A 131 11.58 15.77 3.68
C ASP A 131 12.60 15.54 4.79
N ARG A 132 12.19 15.73 6.05
CA ARG A 132 13.02 15.43 7.22
C ARG A 132 13.41 13.95 7.29
N ALA A 133 12.45 13.06 7.02
CA ALA A 133 12.71 11.63 6.95
C ALA A 133 13.71 11.29 5.85
N SER A 134 13.56 11.89 4.67
CA SER A 134 14.46 11.68 3.52
C SER A 134 15.89 12.14 3.81
N ASP A 135 16.08 13.32 4.39
CA ASP A 135 17.42 13.77 4.80
C ASP A 135 18.08 12.79 5.79
N LEU A 136 17.31 12.30 6.77
CA LEU A 136 17.83 11.35 7.76
C LEU A 136 18.12 9.97 7.18
N PHE A 137 17.29 9.45 6.27
CA PHE A 137 17.57 8.19 5.58
C PHE A 137 18.82 8.29 4.71
N ARG A 138 19.05 9.41 4.00
CA ARG A 138 20.31 9.62 3.25
C ARG A 138 21.53 9.63 4.18
N ARG A 139 21.41 10.23 5.37
CA ARG A 139 22.48 10.19 6.38
C ARG A 139 22.67 8.78 6.95
N ALA A 140 21.60 8.03 7.17
CA ALA A 140 21.64 6.64 7.63
C ALA A 140 22.30 5.72 6.59
N ALA A 141 21.91 5.83 5.31
CA ALA A 141 22.51 5.08 4.21
C ALA A 141 24.03 5.29 4.12
N ARG A 142 24.50 6.55 4.18
CA ARG A 142 25.94 6.86 4.22
C ARG A 142 26.65 6.26 5.44
N HIS A 143 26.00 6.27 6.60
CA HIS A 143 26.55 5.66 7.80
C HIS A 143 26.68 4.14 7.64
N TRP A 144 25.64 3.47 7.12
CA TRP A 144 25.67 2.02 6.88
C TRP A 144 26.66 1.60 5.80
N ALA A 145 26.85 2.42 4.76
CA ALA A 145 27.91 2.22 3.78
C ALA A 145 29.30 2.24 4.46
N TRP A 146 29.52 3.17 5.38
CA TRP A 146 30.78 3.25 6.14
C TRP A 146 31.00 2.07 7.09
N GLU A 147 29.92 1.59 7.73
CA GLU A 147 29.94 0.39 8.58
C GLU A 147 29.99 -0.93 7.78
N ASN A 148 30.02 -0.86 6.44
CA ASN A 148 29.99 -2.02 5.54
C ASN A 148 28.77 -2.93 5.77
N ALA A 149 27.59 -2.32 5.95
CA ALA A 149 26.30 -2.99 6.15
C ALA A 149 25.38 -2.79 4.94
N PRO A 150 25.61 -3.49 3.81
CA PRO A 150 24.91 -3.25 2.55
C PRO A 150 23.38 -3.45 2.66
N ASP A 151 22.91 -4.46 3.38
CA ASP A 151 21.47 -4.71 3.58
C ASP A 151 20.77 -3.52 4.27
N ARG A 152 21.46 -2.86 5.21
CA ARG A 152 20.94 -1.69 5.92
C ARG A 152 20.94 -0.45 5.04
N GLN A 153 21.95 -0.31 4.20
CA GLN A 153 22.00 0.74 3.19
C GLN A 153 20.84 0.58 2.19
N GLU A 154 20.64 -0.62 1.68
CA GLU A 154 19.56 -0.92 0.73
C GLU A 154 18.18 -0.65 1.34
N GLN A 155 17.94 -1.03 2.60
CA GLN A 155 16.70 -0.70 3.32
C GLN A 155 16.46 0.82 3.39
N CYS A 156 17.50 1.62 3.60
CA CYS A 156 17.37 3.09 3.58
C CYS A 156 17.02 3.60 2.19
N GLU A 157 17.63 3.06 1.14
CA GLU A 157 17.40 3.46 -0.25
C GLU A 157 15.99 3.08 -0.72
N GLN A 158 15.48 1.91 -0.34
CA GLN A 158 14.10 1.49 -0.60
C GLN A 158 13.10 2.42 0.10
N ALA A 159 13.32 2.72 1.39
CA ALA A 159 12.49 3.67 2.13
C ALA A 159 12.51 5.07 1.51
N LEU A 160 13.67 5.52 1.02
CA LEU A 160 13.81 6.80 0.31
C LEU A 160 12.97 6.84 -0.96
N ARG A 161 13.08 5.83 -1.83
CA ARG A 161 12.29 5.75 -3.07
C ARG A 161 10.79 5.81 -2.78
N TRP A 162 10.35 5.13 -1.74
CA TRP A 162 8.96 5.17 -1.30
C TRP A 162 8.53 6.55 -0.81
N ILE A 163 9.34 7.21 0.02
CA ILE A 163 9.02 8.56 0.52
C ILE A 163 9.05 9.61 -0.59
N GLU A 164 9.98 9.50 -1.53
CA GLU A 164 10.04 10.38 -2.71
C GLU A 164 8.79 10.20 -3.60
N SER A 165 8.27 8.97 -3.71
CA SER A 165 6.99 8.70 -4.37
C SER A 165 5.82 9.37 -3.63
N LEU A 166 5.78 9.30 -2.29
CA LEU A 166 4.79 10.00 -1.46
C LEU A 166 4.84 11.53 -1.66
N ASN A 167 6.03 12.13 -1.64
CA ASN A 167 6.20 13.58 -1.83
C ASN A 167 5.77 14.03 -3.22
N ARG A 168 6.25 13.36 -4.27
CA ARG A 168 5.87 13.67 -5.67
C ARG A 168 4.35 13.61 -5.84
N SER A 169 3.73 12.61 -5.22
CA SER A 169 2.29 12.41 -5.27
C SER A 169 1.53 13.54 -4.57
N LEU A 170 2.03 14.03 -3.42
CA LEU A 170 1.47 15.21 -2.76
C LEU A 170 1.55 16.46 -3.63
N GLU A 171 2.70 16.70 -4.28
CA GLU A 171 2.91 17.84 -5.18
C GLU A 171 1.95 17.79 -6.38
N GLU A 172 1.87 16.64 -7.06
CA GLU A 172 0.96 16.44 -8.21
C GLU A 172 -0.52 16.63 -7.83
N TRP A 173 -0.88 16.40 -6.56
CA TRP A 173 -2.27 16.46 -6.11
C TRP A 173 -2.73 17.85 -5.65
N VAL A 174 -1.80 18.71 -5.21
CA VAL A 174 -2.11 20.12 -4.97
C VAL A 174 -2.70 20.77 -6.23
N ASP A 175 -2.18 20.42 -7.40
CA ASP A 175 -2.68 20.93 -8.68
C ASP A 175 -4.10 20.42 -9.00
N VAL A 176 -4.43 19.17 -8.63
CA VAL A 176 -5.76 18.57 -8.86
C VAL A 176 -6.82 19.15 -7.92
N LEU A 177 -6.48 19.43 -6.66
CA LEU A 177 -7.40 20.04 -5.70
C LEU A 177 -7.83 21.46 -6.07
N GLN A 178 -7.00 22.20 -6.83
CA GLN A 178 -7.40 23.52 -7.34
C GLN A 178 -8.58 23.42 -8.32
N GLU A 179 -8.73 22.27 -8.99
CA GLU A 179 -9.82 22.02 -9.93
C GLU A 179 -11.07 21.42 -9.24
N GLU A 180 -10.90 20.56 -8.22
CA GLU A 180 -12.01 19.93 -7.47
C GLU A 180 -11.80 19.87 -5.93
N PRO A 181 -12.14 20.94 -5.18
CA PRO A 181 -11.72 21.13 -3.79
C PRO A 181 -12.46 20.30 -2.71
N LEU A 182 -13.42 19.44 -3.08
CA LEU A 182 -14.29 18.73 -2.12
C LEU A 182 -14.16 17.20 -2.16
N CYS A 183 -13.20 16.66 -2.91
CA CYS A 183 -13.02 15.23 -3.03
C CYS A 183 -12.16 14.70 -1.88
N ALA A 184 -12.76 13.89 -0.98
CA ALA A 184 -11.95 12.97 -0.19
C ALA A 184 -11.16 12.05 -1.14
N SER A 185 -10.02 11.48 -0.75
CA SER A 185 -9.20 10.68 -1.67
C SER A 185 -8.65 9.40 -1.03
N ILE A 186 -8.49 8.37 -1.85
CA ILE A 186 -7.81 7.11 -1.50
C ILE A 186 -6.52 7.05 -2.30
N TRP A 187 -5.41 6.88 -1.60
CA TRP A 187 -4.11 6.68 -2.20
C TRP A 187 -3.80 5.19 -2.21
N ILE A 188 -3.63 4.63 -3.40
CA ILE A 188 -3.35 3.21 -3.63
C ILE A 188 -1.92 3.07 -4.17
N PRO A 189 -1.04 2.35 -3.48
CA PRO A 189 0.29 2.05 -4.00
C PRO A 189 0.20 1.05 -5.15
N ILE A 190 0.99 1.29 -6.19
CA ILE A 190 1.34 0.30 -7.22
C ILE A 190 2.86 0.21 -7.26
N PHE A 191 3.35 -1.02 -7.29
CA PHE A 191 4.76 -1.30 -7.48
C PHE A 191 4.95 -1.79 -8.91
N GLN A 192 5.60 -0.99 -9.74
CA GLN A 192 5.85 -1.33 -11.14
C GLN A 192 7.32 -1.71 -11.30
N ARG A 193 7.59 -2.77 -12.06
CA ARG A 193 8.96 -3.13 -12.41
C ARG A 193 9.44 -2.21 -13.54
N ASN A 194 10.50 -1.46 -13.30
CA ASN A 194 11.09 -0.61 -14.34
C ASN A 194 11.85 -1.46 -15.38
N THR A 195 12.32 -0.83 -16.46
CA THR A 195 13.10 -1.50 -17.52
C THR A 195 14.41 -2.12 -17.03
N GLY A 196 14.90 -1.70 -15.85
CA GLY A 196 16.06 -2.29 -15.18
C GLY A 196 15.75 -3.48 -14.26
N GLY A 197 14.48 -3.87 -14.13
CA GLY A 197 14.07 -4.97 -13.26
C GLY A 197 13.87 -4.59 -11.78
N GLU A 198 14.08 -3.33 -11.42
CA GLU A 198 13.85 -2.81 -10.06
C GLU A 198 12.39 -2.41 -9.86
N MET A 199 11.91 -2.56 -8.62
CA MET A 199 10.56 -2.17 -8.25
C MET A 199 10.49 -0.68 -7.91
N GLU A 200 9.74 0.07 -8.72
CA GLU A 200 9.48 1.49 -8.51
C GLU A 200 8.08 1.69 -7.92
N PRO A 201 7.97 2.27 -6.71
CA PRO A 201 6.67 2.58 -6.11
C PRO A 201 6.04 3.80 -6.78
N ARG A 202 4.76 3.70 -7.12
CA ARG A 202 3.89 4.77 -7.60
C ARG A 202 2.64 4.83 -6.75
N LEU A 203 2.06 6.02 -6.54
CA LEU A 203 0.79 6.16 -5.84
C LEU A 203 -0.32 6.62 -6.79
N PHE A 204 -1.48 6.01 -6.62
CA PHE A 204 -2.70 6.28 -7.35
C PHE A 204 -3.64 7.03 -6.42
N CYS A 205 -3.93 8.28 -6.71
CA CYS A 205 -4.94 9.03 -5.98
C CYS A 205 -6.31 8.85 -6.66
N LEU A 206 -7.26 8.24 -5.98
CA LEU A 206 -8.65 8.13 -6.42
C LEU A 206 -9.52 9.09 -5.62
N PRO A 207 -10.27 10.00 -6.27
CA PRO A 207 -11.29 10.77 -5.57
C PRO A 207 -12.36 9.83 -5.02
N ALA A 208 -12.90 10.23 -3.87
CA ALA A 208 -13.78 9.46 -3.01
C ALA A 208 -15.13 9.16 -3.65
N THR A 209 -15.63 10.17 -4.32
CA THR A 209 -16.76 10.08 -5.23
C THR A 209 -16.18 10.21 -6.61
N LEU A 210 -15.93 9.07 -7.25
CA LEU A 210 -15.62 9.05 -8.66
C LEU A 210 -16.95 9.22 -9.39
N ARG A 211 -17.40 10.48 -9.49
CA ARG A 211 -18.54 10.81 -10.33
C ARG A 211 -18.12 10.54 -11.75
N ARG A 212 -18.86 9.68 -12.44
CA ARG A 212 -18.60 9.31 -13.84
C ARG A 212 -18.94 10.49 -14.77
N ARG A 213 -18.41 11.70 -14.54
CA ARG A 213 -18.65 12.83 -15.43
C ARG A 213 -17.65 12.75 -16.58
N GLY A 214 -18.01 12.01 -17.63
CA GLY A 214 -17.18 11.75 -18.81
C GLY A 214 -16.48 10.39 -18.83
N GLY A 215 -16.68 9.55 -17.81
CA GLY A 215 -16.15 8.18 -17.79
C GLY A 215 -14.62 8.08 -17.77
N THR A 216 -13.92 9.14 -17.34
CA THR A 216 -12.46 9.18 -17.27
C THR A 216 -11.95 9.52 -15.87
N LEU A 217 -10.72 9.13 -15.57
CA LEU A 217 -10.02 9.27 -14.30
C LEU A 217 -8.56 9.64 -14.59
N ARG A 218 -7.99 10.65 -13.92
CA ARG A 218 -6.58 11.00 -14.09
C ARG A 218 -5.72 10.40 -12.97
N ILE A 219 -4.62 9.76 -13.33
CA ILE A 219 -3.69 9.08 -12.43
C ILE A 219 -2.25 9.34 -12.91
N GLY A 220 -1.40 9.95 -12.07
CA GLY A 220 0.02 10.17 -12.37
C GLY A 220 0.24 10.86 -13.72
N GLY A 221 -0.57 11.88 -13.99
CA GLY A 221 -0.58 12.62 -15.26
C GLY A 221 -1.25 11.92 -16.46
N ARG A 222 -1.68 10.65 -16.34
CA ARG A 222 -2.36 9.91 -17.41
C ARG A 222 -3.86 9.86 -17.18
N THR A 223 -4.65 9.92 -18.25
CA THR A 223 -6.10 9.78 -18.18
C THR A 223 -6.51 8.35 -18.54
N TYR A 224 -7.46 7.79 -17.80
CA TYR A 224 -7.97 6.43 -17.94
C TYR A 224 -9.48 6.47 -18.07
N HIS A 225 -10.06 5.74 -19.01
CA HIS A 225 -11.47 5.39 -19.01
C HIS A 225 -11.79 4.40 -17.90
N VAL A 226 -12.82 4.69 -17.12
CA VAL A 226 -13.33 3.79 -16.07
C VAL A 226 -14.39 2.89 -16.67
N LEU A 227 -14.09 1.61 -16.79
CA LEU A 227 -14.98 0.57 -17.29
C LEU A 227 -15.55 -0.22 -16.10
N PRO A 228 -16.87 -0.45 -16.05
CA PRO A 228 -17.47 -1.24 -15.00
C PRO A 228 -17.01 -2.70 -15.08
N PRO A 229 -16.99 -3.43 -13.96
CA PRO A 229 -16.59 -4.84 -13.92
C PRO A 229 -17.73 -5.78 -14.37
N THR A 230 -18.90 -5.25 -14.73
CA THR A 230 -20.09 -6.02 -15.09
C THR A 230 -20.12 -6.25 -16.61
N VAL A 231 -20.55 -7.46 -16.97
CA VAL A 231 -20.77 -7.90 -18.36
C VAL A 231 -22.25 -7.79 -18.75
N ASP A 232 -23.09 -7.23 -17.87
CA ASP A 232 -24.52 -7.07 -18.13
C ASP A 232 -24.71 -5.86 -19.07
N PRO A 233 -25.25 -6.07 -20.29
CA PRO A 233 -25.47 -5.03 -21.28
C PRO A 233 -26.33 -3.88 -20.75
N HIS A 234 -27.30 -4.18 -19.89
CA HIS A 234 -28.22 -3.19 -19.34
C HIS A 234 -27.57 -2.35 -18.23
N GLU A 235 -26.52 -2.87 -17.57
CA GLU A 235 -25.78 -2.14 -16.54
C GLU A 235 -24.61 -1.31 -17.09
N MET A 236 -24.12 -1.59 -18.31
CA MET A 236 -23.03 -0.82 -18.93
C MET A 236 -23.47 0.59 -19.36
N GLU A 237 -24.74 0.75 -19.74
CA GLU A 237 -25.30 2.02 -20.23
C GLU A 237 -25.68 2.99 -19.11
N GLU A 238 -25.98 2.49 -17.90
CA GLU A 238 -26.27 3.36 -16.77
C GLU A 238 -24.99 4.06 -16.27
N GLU A 239 -25.01 5.40 -16.24
CA GLU A 239 -24.01 6.20 -15.52
C GLU A 239 -24.11 5.90 -14.02
N ARG A 240 -23.40 4.86 -13.57
CA ARG A 240 -23.22 4.58 -12.14
C ARG A 240 -21.93 5.22 -11.65
N ASP A 241 -22.05 5.97 -10.56
CA ASP A 241 -20.90 6.44 -9.79
C ASP A 241 -20.15 5.24 -9.21
N LEU A 242 -18.83 5.20 -9.40
CA LEU A 242 -18.00 4.19 -8.73
C LEU A 242 -17.86 4.60 -7.27
N MET A 243 -18.68 4.01 -6.41
CA MET A 243 -18.65 4.24 -4.98
C MET A 243 -17.49 3.45 -4.36
N ILE A 244 -16.43 4.15 -3.96
CA ILE A 244 -15.29 3.55 -3.27
C ILE A 244 -15.49 3.67 -1.75
N ASP A 245 -15.44 2.55 -1.03
CA ASP A 245 -15.61 2.51 0.43
C ASP A 245 -14.25 2.67 1.13
N PHE A 246 -13.95 3.85 1.68
CA PHE A 246 -12.68 4.18 2.38
C PHE A 246 -12.31 3.23 3.52
N ARG A 247 -13.24 2.39 3.99
CA ARG A 247 -13.01 1.45 5.09
C ARG A 247 -12.46 0.11 4.60
N VAL A 248 -12.36 -0.09 3.29
CA VAL A 248 -11.91 -1.36 2.69
C VAL A 248 -10.62 -1.11 1.90
N PRO A 249 -9.62 -2.01 1.98
CA PRO A 249 -8.43 -1.88 1.15
C PRO A 249 -8.76 -2.09 -0.32
N TYR A 250 -8.20 -1.22 -1.16
CA TYR A 250 -8.19 -1.37 -2.60
C TYR A 250 -6.75 -1.59 -3.07
N PHE A 251 -6.62 -2.38 -4.12
CA PHE A 251 -5.38 -2.66 -4.81
C PHE A 251 -5.58 -2.35 -6.29
N ALA A 252 -4.53 -1.90 -6.94
CA ALA A 252 -4.54 -1.66 -8.37
C ALA A 252 -3.45 -2.53 -9.02
N ILE A 253 -3.82 -3.22 -10.09
CA ILE A 253 -2.97 -4.21 -10.76
C ILE A 253 -2.82 -3.76 -12.22
N GLU A 254 -1.61 -3.41 -12.63
CA GLU A 254 -1.33 -3.08 -14.03
C GLU A 254 -1.14 -4.37 -14.85
N ILE A 255 -1.79 -4.44 -16.01
CA ILE A 255 -1.63 -5.54 -16.95
C ILE A 255 -0.34 -5.34 -17.74
N GLY A 256 0.58 -6.29 -17.60
CA GLY A 256 1.87 -6.28 -18.30
C GLY A 256 1.76 -6.40 -19.83
N PRO A 257 2.89 -6.29 -20.54
CA PRO A 257 2.95 -6.36 -22.01
C PRO A 257 2.43 -7.69 -22.57
N ASP A 258 2.54 -8.78 -21.80
CA ASP A 258 2.06 -10.11 -22.18
C ASP A 258 0.51 -10.21 -22.19
N GLY A 259 -0.17 -9.18 -21.69
CA GLY A 259 -1.61 -9.05 -21.68
C GLY A 259 -2.31 -9.92 -20.65
N ALA A 260 -3.64 -10.02 -20.76
CA ALA A 260 -4.41 -10.95 -19.95
C ALA A 260 -4.07 -12.42 -20.32
N PRO A 261 -4.20 -13.36 -19.38
CA PRO A 261 -4.04 -14.79 -19.65
C PRO A 261 -4.94 -15.25 -20.81
N ASP A 262 -4.47 -16.20 -21.62
CA ASP A 262 -5.18 -16.64 -22.84
C ASP A 262 -6.58 -17.19 -22.57
N TRP A 263 -6.79 -17.87 -21.44
CA TRP A 263 -8.10 -18.37 -21.04
C TRP A 263 -9.12 -17.23 -20.76
N LEU A 264 -8.64 -16.02 -20.50
CA LEU A 264 -9.47 -14.82 -20.35
C LEU A 264 -9.80 -14.17 -21.70
N LYS A 265 -9.11 -14.58 -22.77
CA LYS A 265 -9.38 -14.18 -24.17
C LYS A 265 -10.36 -15.15 -24.84
N GLU A 266 -10.54 -16.35 -24.32
CA GLU A 266 -11.48 -17.33 -24.86
C GLU A 266 -12.92 -16.79 -24.76
N LEU A 267 -13.60 -16.73 -25.91
CA LEU A 267 -14.99 -16.32 -25.98
C LEU A 267 -15.89 -17.39 -25.34
N PRO A 268 -16.85 -17.00 -24.50
CA PRO A 268 -17.83 -17.94 -23.98
C PRO A 268 -18.62 -18.59 -25.12
N ILE A 269 -18.76 -19.92 -25.08
CA ILE A 269 -19.50 -20.66 -26.10
C ILE A 269 -20.98 -20.26 -26.04
N GLY A 270 -21.55 -19.91 -27.21
CA GLY A 270 -22.97 -19.59 -27.36
C GLY A 270 -23.32 -18.10 -27.28
N TRP A 271 -22.32 -17.22 -27.24
CA TRP A 271 -22.52 -15.76 -27.21
C TRP A 271 -22.84 -15.19 -28.58
N GLU A 272 -23.82 -14.30 -28.63
CA GLU A 272 -24.18 -13.52 -29.82
C GLU A 272 -23.12 -12.46 -30.14
N GLU A 273 -23.08 -11.97 -31.39
CA GLU A 273 -22.04 -11.04 -31.86
C GLU A 273 -21.91 -9.77 -31.01
N GLU A 274 -23.02 -9.27 -30.46
CA GLU A 274 -23.03 -8.12 -29.56
C GLU A 274 -22.38 -8.43 -28.21
N GLU A 275 -22.66 -9.61 -27.64
CA GLU A 275 -22.04 -10.07 -26.40
C GLU A 275 -20.53 -10.30 -26.57
N GLN A 276 -20.11 -10.81 -27.74
CA GLN A 276 -18.68 -10.97 -28.06
C GLN A 276 -17.95 -9.63 -28.16
N LYS A 277 -18.53 -8.63 -28.85
CA LYS A 277 -17.97 -7.26 -28.92
C LYS A 277 -17.89 -6.60 -27.54
N MET A 278 -18.83 -6.90 -26.65
CA MET A 278 -18.81 -6.42 -25.26
C MET A 278 -17.71 -7.10 -24.45
N TRP A 279 -17.54 -8.42 -24.61
CA TRP A 279 -16.45 -9.17 -24.00
C TRP A 279 -15.08 -8.60 -24.39
N GLU A 280 -14.84 -8.37 -25.68
CA GLU A 280 -13.58 -7.78 -26.17
C GLU A 280 -13.27 -6.39 -25.59
N LYS A 281 -14.30 -5.65 -25.17
CA LYS A 281 -14.13 -4.38 -24.46
C LYS A 281 -13.78 -4.59 -22.98
N ALA A 282 -14.36 -5.60 -22.33
CA ALA A 282 -14.16 -5.93 -20.92
C ALA A 282 -12.88 -6.72 -20.64
N VAL A 283 -12.31 -7.41 -21.64
CA VAL A 283 -11.02 -8.10 -21.50
C VAL A 283 -9.91 -7.08 -21.21
N PRO A 284 -9.17 -7.23 -20.09
CA PRO A 284 -8.03 -6.39 -19.78
C PRO A 284 -6.93 -6.50 -20.84
N ARG A 285 -6.37 -5.37 -21.23
CA ARG A 285 -5.32 -5.23 -22.25
C ARG A 285 -4.01 -4.79 -21.60
N PRO A 286 -2.85 -5.01 -22.24
CA PRO A 286 -1.59 -4.40 -21.81
C PRO A 286 -1.76 -2.91 -21.51
N GLY A 287 -1.32 -2.48 -20.32
CA GLY A 287 -1.44 -1.10 -19.83
C GLY A 287 -2.77 -0.74 -19.16
N ASP A 288 -3.78 -1.62 -19.19
CA ASP A 288 -4.97 -1.46 -18.36
C ASP A 288 -4.60 -1.64 -16.87
N VAL A 289 -5.33 -0.97 -15.98
CA VAL A 289 -5.19 -1.12 -14.53
C VAL A 289 -6.49 -1.67 -13.95
N ILE A 290 -6.40 -2.81 -13.26
CA ILE A 290 -7.55 -3.44 -12.60
C ILE A 290 -7.61 -2.95 -11.17
N LEU A 291 -8.72 -2.31 -10.79
CA LEU A 291 -9.01 -1.93 -9.42
C LEU A 291 -9.73 -3.08 -8.71
N VAL A 292 -9.10 -3.61 -7.68
CA VAL A 292 -9.60 -4.75 -6.89
C VAL A 292 -9.89 -4.30 -5.47
N ARG A 293 -11.14 -4.47 -5.04
CA ARG A 293 -11.54 -4.35 -3.63
C ARG A 293 -11.20 -5.63 -2.91
N GLY A 294 -10.33 -5.57 -1.92
CA GLY A 294 -10.02 -6.74 -1.09
C GLY A 294 -11.24 -7.14 -0.24
N ARG A 295 -11.61 -8.43 -0.18
CA ARG A 295 -12.47 -8.92 0.90
C ARG A 295 -11.57 -9.28 2.09
N CYS A 296 -11.77 -8.61 3.22
CA CYS A 296 -11.26 -9.14 4.48
C CYS A 296 -11.93 -10.50 4.73
N LEU A 297 -11.16 -11.58 4.58
CA LEU A 297 -11.60 -12.90 5.03
C LEU A 297 -11.73 -12.83 6.56
N GLY A 298 -12.95 -13.05 7.06
CA GLY A 298 -13.26 -12.96 8.49
C GLY A 298 -12.39 -13.89 9.34
N GLU A 299 -12.05 -13.42 10.56
CA GLU A 299 -11.48 -14.03 11.79
C GLU A 299 -10.44 -15.18 11.75
N ARG A 300 -10.19 -15.86 10.62
CA ARG A 300 -9.26 -17.01 10.54
C ARG A 300 -8.32 -17.03 9.33
N GLY A 301 -8.30 -16.00 8.48
CA GLY A 301 -7.49 -16.05 7.27
C GLY A 301 -7.06 -14.69 6.77
N ALA A 302 -6.27 -13.94 7.56
CA ALA A 302 -5.60 -12.77 7.01
C ALA A 302 -4.53 -13.21 6.00
N LEU A 303 -4.50 -12.49 4.87
CA LEU A 303 -3.46 -12.55 3.86
C LEU A 303 -2.21 -11.85 4.42
N GLU A 304 -1.10 -12.57 4.45
CA GLU A 304 0.22 -11.96 4.42
C GLU A 304 0.29 -11.12 3.14
N GLY A 305 0.85 -9.91 3.22
CA GLY A 305 1.06 -9.07 2.04
C GLY A 305 1.92 -9.85 1.06
N VAL A 306 1.35 -10.22 -0.09
CA VAL A 306 2.10 -10.77 -1.21
C VAL A 306 2.26 -9.63 -2.20
N GLU A 307 3.49 -9.16 -2.35
CA GLU A 307 3.91 -8.42 -3.52
C GLU A 307 3.66 -9.31 -4.76
N VAL A 308 2.78 -8.86 -5.65
CA VAL A 308 2.63 -9.46 -6.97
C VAL A 308 3.45 -8.61 -7.92
N SER A 309 4.72 -8.97 -8.09
CA SER A 309 5.59 -8.41 -9.12
C SER A 309 6.43 -9.49 -9.79
N GLY A 310 6.52 -9.43 -11.12
CA GLY A 310 7.44 -10.25 -11.91
C GLY A 310 6.76 -11.24 -12.85
N ALA A 311 7.54 -11.63 -13.87
CA ALA A 311 7.19 -12.31 -15.12
C ALA A 311 6.52 -13.70 -15.02
N ASP A 312 6.08 -14.11 -13.82
CA ASP A 312 5.33 -15.33 -13.55
C ASP A 312 3.94 -14.96 -13.00
N PHE A 313 3.16 -14.16 -13.74
CA PHE A 313 1.72 -13.97 -13.49
C PHE A 313 0.96 -15.27 -13.82
N GLN A 314 1.32 -16.38 -13.17
CA GLN A 314 0.63 -17.67 -13.17
C GLN A 314 -0.10 -17.93 -11.84
N GLY A 315 0.00 -17.01 -10.88
CA GLY A 315 -0.47 -17.21 -9.52
C GLY A 315 -1.87 -16.67 -9.23
N GLY A 316 -2.71 -16.39 -10.23
CA GLY A 316 -4.07 -15.91 -9.98
C GLY A 316 -5.03 -16.10 -11.16
N ARG A 317 -6.27 -16.48 -10.86
CA ARG A 317 -7.35 -16.62 -11.83
C ARG A 317 -8.49 -15.65 -11.53
N PHE A 318 -9.00 -15.02 -12.57
CA PHE A 318 -10.33 -14.41 -12.51
C PHE A 318 -11.39 -15.51 -12.58
N ILE A 319 -12.39 -15.44 -11.71
CA ILE A 319 -13.59 -16.25 -11.82
C ILE A 319 -14.71 -15.30 -12.21
N ARG A 320 -15.39 -15.64 -13.30
CA ARG A 320 -16.63 -14.99 -13.66
C ARG A 320 -17.75 -15.44 -12.73
N GLU A 321 -18.50 -14.47 -12.23
CA GLU A 321 -19.71 -14.65 -11.44
C GLU A 321 -20.91 -14.04 -12.14
N GLU A 322 -22.09 -14.37 -11.62
CA GLU A 322 -23.37 -13.84 -12.09
C GLU A 322 -23.41 -12.30 -12.13
N HIS A 323 -22.61 -11.62 -11.29
CA HIS A 323 -22.59 -10.16 -11.15
C HIS A 323 -21.20 -9.52 -11.33
N GLY A 324 -20.29 -10.16 -12.09
CA GLY A 324 -18.99 -9.57 -12.46
C GLY A 324 -17.81 -10.52 -12.30
N PHE A 325 -16.63 -9.96 -12.02
CA PHE A 325 -15.39 -10.73 -11.88
C PHE A 325 -14.89 -10.77 -10.44
N ARG A 326 -14.58 -11.98 -9.99
CA ARG A 326 -13.82 -12.24 -8.77
C ARG A 326 -12.37 -12.51 -9.17
N PHE A 327 -11.42 -11.92 -8.46
CA PHE A 327 -10.00 -12.25 -8.63
C PHE A 327 -9.57 -13.18 -7.50
N ILE A 328 -8.96 -14.30 -7.87
CA ILE A 328 -8.40 -15.31 -6.96
C ILE A 328 -6.90 -15.36 -7.20
N VAL A 329 -6.10 -15.25 -6.15
CA VAL A 329 -4.66 -15.55 -6.23
C VAL A 329 -4.46 -17.04 -5.90
N GLU A 330 -4.05 -17.85 -6.88
CA GLU A 330 -3.69 -19.26 -6.78
C GLU A 330 -2.16 -19.47 -6.65
N ARG A 331 -1.66 -19.55 -5.39
CA ARG A 331 -0.29 -20.01 -5.00
C ARG A 331 0.88 -19.12 -5.52
N GLU A 332 1.99 -18.94 -4.77
CA GLU A 332 3.07 -19.92 -4.64
C GLU A 332 3.93 -19.83 -3.35
N ARG A 333 4.46 -21.01 -2.98
CA ARG A 333 5.74 -21.34 -2.33
C ARG A 333 6.43 -20.30 -1.45
N ILE A 334 6.36 -20.52 -0.14
CA ILE A 334 7.29 -19.93 0.82
C ILE A 334 8.70 -20.48 0.56
N ILE A 335 9.66 -19.62 0.19
CA ILE A 335 11.07 -19.97 0.34
C ILE A 335 11.39 -19.96 1.84
N GLY A 336 11.50 -21.16 2.43
CA GLY A 336 11.92 -21.37 3.83
C GLY A 336 10.81 -21.73 4.84
N GLY A 337 9.54 -21.84 4.43
CA GLY A 337 8.42 -22.23 5.28
C GLY A 337 7.86 -23.60 4.91
N ARG A 338 7.51 -24.42 5.91
CA ARG A 338 6.76 -25.67 5.67
C ARG A 338 5.37 -25.32 5.16
N SER A 339 5.08 -25.81 3.96
CA SER A 339 3.78 -25.78 3.30
C SER A 339 2.74 -26.57 4.11
N GLU A 340 1.87 -25.87 4.83
CA GLU A 340 0.54 -26.38 5.18
C GLU A 340 -0.50 -25.26 5.11
N VAL A 341 -1.59 -25.55 4.36
CA VAL A 341 -2.84 -24.80 4.18
C VAL A 341 -2.88 -23.79 3.01
N GLU A 342 -3.63 -24.20 1.98
CA GLU A 342 -4.15 -23.39 0.88
C GLU A 342 -4.88 -22.14 1.40
N ARG A 343 -4.35 -20.95 1.12
CA ARG A 343 -5.06 -19.68 1.34
C ARG A 343 -5.17 -18.94 0.03
N ASN A 344 -6.37 -18.92 -0.52
CA ASN A 344 -6.71 -18.12 -1.70
C ASN A 344 -7.04 -16.69 -1.23
N ALA A 345 -6.34 -15.68 -1.75
CA ALA A 345 -6.77 -14.30 -1.62
C ALA A 345 -8.01 -14.07 -2.48
N LEU A 346 -9.06 -13.46 -1.91
CA LEU A 346 -10.31 -13.16 -2.61
C LEU A 346 -10.50 -11.64 -2.69
N GLY A 347 -10.51 -11.12 -3.92
CA GLY A 347 -10.82 -9.72 -4.22
C GLY A 347 -11.99 -9.62 -5.21
N GLN A 348 -12.78 -8.56 -5.11
CA GLN A 348 -13.80 -8.22 -6.10
C GLN A 348 -13.23 -7.17 -7.05
N VAL A 349 -13.24 -7.43 -8.36
CA VAL A 349 -12.89 -6.39 -9.33
C VAL A 349 -14.00 -5.35 -9.30
N VAL A 350 -13.64 -4.09 -9.05
CA VAL A 350 -14.59 -2.98 -8.95
C VAL A 350 -14.54 -2.05 -10.14
N ALA A 351 -13.43 -2.01 -10.87
CA ALA A 351 -13.30 -1.26 -12.11
C ALA A 351 -12.11 -1.76 -12.94
N LEU A 352 -12.21 -1.60 -14.25
CA LEU A 352 -11.09 -1.69 -15.19
C LEU A 352 -10.78 -0.27 -15.68
N LEU A 353 -9.53 0.16 -15.55
CA LEU A 353 -9.07 1.50 -15.93
C LEU A 353 -8.25 1.38 -17.20
N ARG A 354 -8.76 1.91 -18.32
CA ARG A 354 -8.11 1.84 -19.63
C ARG A 354 -7.51 3.17 -20.03
N PRO A 355 -6.20 3.30 -20.31
CA PRO A 355 -5.61 4.56 -20.75
C PRO A 355 -6.37 5.15 -21.94
N THR A 356 -6.64 6.46 -21.95
CA THR A 356 -7.40 7.15 -23.02
C THR A 356 -6.59 7.35 -24.33
N SER A 357 -5.59 6.49 -24.59
CA SER A 357 -4.50 6.58 -25.59
C SER A 357 -3.27 7.41 -25.17
N HIS A 358 -2.10 6.95 -25.67
CA HIS A 358 -0.79 7.60 -25.57
C HIS A 358 -0.73 8.81 -26.54
N PRO A 359 0.03 9.88 -26.23
CA PRO A 359 0.25 11.01 -27.14
C PRO A 359 1.06 10.74 -28.43
N GLU A 360 1.24 9.49 -28.87
CA GLU A 360 2.12 9.18 -30.02
C GLU A 360 1.56 8.05 -30.90
N GLU A 361 0.61 8.39 -31.76
CA GLU A 361 0.52 7.88 -33.14
C GLU A 361 0.20 9.08 -34.03
N GLY A 362 1.26 9.80 -34.42
CA GLY A 362 1.26 10.92 -35.36
C GLY A 362 2.57 10.92 -36.13
#